data_AF-A0A1U9NID9-F1
#
_entry.id   AF-A0A1U9NID9-F1
#
_cell.length_a   1.000
_cell.length_b   1.000
_cell.length_c   1.000
_cell.angle_alpha   90.00
_cell.angle_beta   90.00
_cell.angle_gamma   90.00
#
_symmetry.space_group_name_H-M   'P 1'
#
loop_
_entity.id
_entity.type
_entity.pdbx_description
1 polymer ?
#
loop_
_entity_poly.entity_id
_entity_poly.type
_entity_poly.pdbx_seq_one_letter_code
_entity_poly.pdbx_strand_id
1 'polypeptide(L)'
;MIREKSGNKFNSVFLSLLVGLACLGPNIMADDVQGDLELAGGGEYDLDYSVMGNVYVGNIEDSADTTVNMLPGGYVRDALVVSDTGILNVFGGTCDWLVSIASDAVINVYGTNYQVDGEPVGEGVTEVYMPLNELAWVDGDGNDYSLFICSDVMVQLPGLVSDGMNQEPEVINVEVDIKPDSSDNAVNLRSKGVVPVAFVSNETFDATRIDFETVTVNGNVGLIKCRGKKQRPMVSETDVNGDGLVDLLVKLDTQMLADAGVESVCEFTATTYDGMAVRGSDSITVVGRK
;
A
#
# COMPACT_ATOMS: atom_id res chain seq x y z
N MET A 1 -29.12 47.03 8.21
CA MET A 1 -27.70 47.10 7.82
C MET A 1 -26.89 47.00 9.10
N ILE A 2 -26.56 45.78 9.54
CA ILE A 2 -25.71 45.52 10.70
C ILE A 2 -24.56 44.67 10.17
N ARG A 3 -23.34 45.19 10.32
CA ARG A 3 -22.10 44.59 9.84
C ARG A 3 -21.55 43.63 10.89
N GLU A 4 -21.27 42.40 10.48
CA GLU A 4 -20.34 41.49 11.14
C GLU A 4 -18.93 42.08 11.17
N LYS A 5 -18.16 41.75 12.22
CA LYS A 5 -16.71 41.59 12.12
C LYS A 5 -16.13 40.74 13.25
N SER A 6 -15.23 39.86 12.78
CA SER A 6 -14.16 39.10 13.44
C SER A 6 -14.57 37.99 14.39
N GLY A 7 -14.45 36.76 13.87
CA GLY A 7 -14.49 35.52 14.61
C GLY A 7 -13.30 35.37 15.57
N ASN A 8 -13.60 34.72 16.69
CA ASN A 8 -12.59 34.19 17.59
C ASN A 8 -11.91 33.01 16.90
N LYS A 9 -10.64 33.19 16.54
CA LYS A 9 -9.73 32.07 16.33
C LYS A 9 -9.43 31.48 17.71
N PHE A 10 -9.83 30.23 17.93
CA PHE A 10 -9.37 29.46 19.08
C PHE A 10 -7.86 29.27 18.94
N ASN A 11 -7.07 29.85 19.86
CA ASN A 11 -5.65 29.59 19.94
C ASN A 11 -5.44 28.15 20.44
N SER A 12 -4.98 27.26 19.55
CA SER A 12 -4.40 25.98 19.95
C SER A 12 -3.16 26.27 20.82
N VAL A 13 -3.20 25.82 22.07
CA VAL A 13 -2.07 25.89 22.99
C VAL A 13 -1.14 24.73 22.64
N PHE A 14 -0.12 25.00 21.84
CA PHE A 14 1.04 24.11 21.71
C PHE A 14 1.72 24.01 23.08
N LEU A 15 1.59 22.85 23.72
CA LEU A 15 2.41 22.47 24.87
C LEU A 15 3.51 21.54 24.36
N SER A 16 4.63 22.12 23.93
CA SER A 16 5.83 21.37 23.60
C SER A 16 6.51 20.88 24.87
N LEU A 17 6.34 19.59 25.19
CA LEU A 17 7.18 18.90 26.16
C LEU A 17 8.04 17.87 25.42
N LEU A 18 9.29 18.25 25.16
CA LEU A 18 10.29 17.42 24.50
C LEU A 18 10.84 16.37 25.48
N VAL A 19 10.43 15.09 25.42
CA VAL A 19 11.24 13.93 25.84
C VAL A 19 10.74 12.63 25.17
N GLY A 20 11.58 12.01 24.32
CA GLY A 20 11.45 10.61 23.91
C GLY A 20 11.48 10.34 22.41
N LEU A 21 12.52 10.80 21.71
CA LEU A 21 12.66 10.55 20.26
C LEU A 21 12.84 9.05 19.99
N ALA A 22 11.79 8.39 19.51
CA ALA A 22 11.86 7.12 18.81
C ALA A 22 11.39 7.37 17.37
N CYS A 23 12.31 7.79 16.49
CA CYS A 23 12.07 7.69 15.06
C CYS A 23 12.08 6.20 14.70
N LEU A 24 10.90 5.60 14.59
CA LEU A 24 10.76 4.18 14.26
C LEU A 24 10.34 4.07 12.80
N GLY A 25 11.11 3.30 12.02
CA GLY A 25 10.79 2.98 10.63
C GLY A 25 9.60 2.02 10.51
N PRO A 26 9.12 1.76 9.28
CA PRO A 26 7.81 1.17 8.98
C PRO A 26 7.63 -0.31 9.35
N ASN A 27 8.58 -0.92 10.08
CA ASN A 27 8.55 -2.33 10.44
C ASN A 27 9.18 -2.55 11.82
N ILE A 28 8.41 -2.28 12.87
CA ILE A 28 8.74 -2.81 14.20
C ILE A 28 7.57 -3.66 14.68
N MET A 29 7.88 -4.95 14.87
CA MET A 29 7.12 -5.84 15.75
C MET A 29 7.31 -5.29 17.18
N ALA A 30 6.51 -4.30 17.59
CA ALA A 30 6.79 -3.53 18.78
C ALA A 30 5.99 -4.06 19.98
N ASP A 31 6.70 -4.47 21.03
CA ASP A 31 6.18 -4.42 22.40
C ASP A 31 5.54 -3.04 22.65
N ASP A 32 4.48 -2.97 23.46
CA ASP A 32 3.73 -1.74 23.77
C ASP A 32 4.65 -0.51 23.96
N VAL A 33 4.42 0.55 23.18
CA VAL A 33 5.19 1.80 23.27
C VAL A 33 4.88 2.45 24.61
N GLN A 34 5.90 2.67 25.44
CA GLN A 34 5.78 3.37 26.71
C GLN A 34 6.07 4.86 26.51
N GLY A 35 5.05 5.70 26.65
CA GLY A 35 5.14 7.15 26.44
C GLY A 35 4.62 7.59 25.08
N ASP A 36 4.97 8.82 24.70
CA ASP A 36 4.48 9.45 23.48
C ASP A 36 5.19 8.89 22.23
N LEU A 37 4.46 8.82 21.12
CA LEU A 37 4.94 8.38 19.81
C LEU A 37 4.79 9.52 18.80
N GLU A 38 5.88 9.88 18.13
CA GLU A 38 5.89 10.88 17.06
C GLU A 38 6.06 10.18 15.70
N LEU A 39 5.05 10.28 14.84
CA LEU A 39 5.05 9.77 13.48
C LEU A 39 5.18 10.96 12.53
N ALA A 40 6.41 11.17 12.05
CA ALA A 40 6.76 12.26 11.16
C ALA A 40 7.87 11.86 10.19
N GLY A 41 7.90 12.51 9.02
CA GLY A 41 8.87 12.21 7.96
C GLY A 41 8.27 11.65 6.67
N GLY A 42 6.94 11.54 6.60
CA GLY A 42 6.22 10.97 5.47
C GLY A 42 6.20 9.44 5.48
N GLY A 43 5.35 8.87 4.62
CA GLY A 43 5.15 7.43 4.52
C GLY A 43 3.88 6.97 5.24
N GLU A 44 3.69 5.66 5.28
CA GLU A 44 2.49 5.00 5.82
C GLU A 44 2.86 4.15 7.04
N TYR A 45 2.09 4.28 8.11
CA TYR A 45 2.34 3.64 9.40
C TYR A 45 1.07 2.94 9.88
N ASP A 46 1.17 1.64 10.13
CA ASP A 46 0.08 0.87 10.73
C ASP A 46 0.20 0.92 12.26
N LEU A 47 -0.91 1.27 12.91
CA LEU A 47 -1.06 1.27 14.36
C LEU A 47 -1.99 0.13 14.76
N ASP A 48 -1.40 -1.05 14.97
CA ASP A 48 -2.04 -2.29 15.44
C ASP A 48 -1.54 -2.74 16.82
N TYR A 49 -0.80 -1.86 17.51
CA TYR A 49 -0.21 -2.06 18.83
C TYR A 49 -0.64 -0.97 19.81
N SER A 50 -0.23 -1.14 21.08
CA SER A 50 -0.57 -0.19 22.14
C SER A 50 0.48 0.91 22.31
N VAL A 51 0.02 2.15 22.46
CA VAL A 51 0.81 3.34 22.83
C VAL A 51 0.30 3.87 24.16
N MET A 52 1.14 3.76 25.20
CA MET A 52 0.86 4.23 26.55
C MET A 52 1.18 5.73 26.72
N GLY A 53 0.70 6.54 25.78
CA GLY A 53 0.96 7.98 25.71
C GLY A 53 0.16 8.61 24.58
N ASN A 54 0.62 9.77 24.13
CA ASN A 54 0.06 10.49 22.99
C ASN A 54 0.67 9.96 21.68
N VAL A 55 -0.10 9.98 20.60
CA VAL A 55 0.40 9.78 19.23
C VAL A 55 0.31 11.11 18.50
N TYR A 56 1.41 11.58 17.94
CA TYR A 56 1.48 12.78 17.12
C TYR A 56 1.75 12.40 15.67
N VAL A 57 0.85 12.80 14.78
CA VAL A 57 0.93 12.55 13.34
C VAL A 57 1.05 13.89 12.63
N GLY A 58 2.09 14.08 11.83
CA GLY A 58 2.26 15.33 11.10
C GLY A 58 3.48 15.34 10.20
N ASN A 59 3.78 16.53 9.68
CA ASN A 59 4.92 16.80 8.83
C ASN A 59 5.99 17.54 9.63
N ILE A 60 7.26 17.13 9.52
CA ILE A 60 8.40 17.97 9.93
C ILE A 60 8.88 18.65 8.65
N GLU A 61 8.78 19.98 8.63
CA GLU A 61 9.12 20.90 7.52
C GLU A 61 9.91 20.23 6.38
N ASP A 62 9.27 20.09 5.21
CA ASP A 62 9.76 19.48 3.96
C ASP A 62 9.62 17.95 3.79
N SER A 63 8.82 17.24 4.61
CA SER A 63 8.51 15.82 4.36
C SER A 63 7.26 15.59 3.52
N ALA A 64 7.12 14.40 2.92
CA ALA A 64 5.87 13.95 2.31
C ALA A 64 4.77 13.79 3.38
N ASP A 65 3.51 13.67 2.94
CA ASP A 65 2.39 13.42 3.84
C ASP A 65 2.62 12.14 4.66
N THR A 66 2.35 12.23 5.96
CA THR A 66 2.40 11.09 6.89
C THR A 66 0.99 10.51 6.98
N THR A 67 0.83 9.26 6.56
CA THR A 67 -0.42 8.51 6.69
C THR A 67 -0.31 7.54 7.85
N VAL A 68 -1.31 7.54 8.72
CA VAL A 68 -1.45 6.56 9.81
C VAL A 68 -2.73 5.79 9.61
N ASN A 69 -2.61 4.46 9.60
CA ASN A 69 -3.73 3.54 9.58
C ASN A 69 -3.94 2.99 10.99
N MET A 70 -4.98 3.44 11.67
CA MET A 70 -5.38 2.89 12.95
C MET A 70 -6.20 1.61 12.71
N LEU A 71 -5.59 0.47 13.02
CA LEU A 71 -6.13 -0.86 12.74
C LEU A 71 -6.83 -1.45 13.98
N PRO A 72 -7.71 -2.44 13.81
CA PRO A 72 -8.20 -3.26 14.93
C PRO A 72 -7.03 -3.78 15.79
N GLY A 73 -7.12 -3.61 17.11
CA GLY A 73 -6.04 -3.94 18.05
C GLY A 73 -5.14 -2.75 18.42
N GLY A 74 -5.11 -1.69 17.61
CA GLY A 74 -4.45 -0.42 17.96
C GLY A 74 -5.08 0.22 19.20
N TYR A 75 -4.26 0.65 20.15
CA TYR A 75 -4.70 1.31 21.37
C TYR A 75 -3.84 2.54 21.68
N VAL A 76 -4.48 3.68 21.91
CA VAL A 76 -3.83 4.92 22.36
C VAL A 76 -4.40 5.31 23.72
N ARG A 77 -3.55 5.35 24.75
CA ARG A 77 -3.98 5.67 26.13
C ARG A 77 -4.37 7.13 26.31
N ASP A 78 -3.67 8.05 25.66
CA ASP A 78 -3.91 9.48 25.82
C ASP A 78 -4.56 10.05 24.53
N ALA A 79 -3.97 11.07 23.90
CA ALA A 79 -4.53 11.66 22.68
C ALA A 79 -3.83 11.17 21.40
N LEU A 80 -4.59 11.04 20.31
CA LEU A 80 -4.05 10.94 18.95
C LEU A 80 -4.28 12.28 18.25
N VAL A 81 -3.19 12.97 17.90
CA VAL A 81 -3.21 14.32 17.34
C VAL A 81 -2.69 14.27 15.91
N VAL A 82 -3.50 14.70 14.96
CA VAL A 82 -3.13 14.83 13.54
C VAL A 82 -3.05 16.31 13.21
N SER A 83 -1.86 16.77 12.85
CA SER A 83 -1.58 18.13 12.42
C SER A 83 -1.08 18.18 10.99
N ASP A 84 -1.01 19.40 10.43
CA ASP A 84 -0.46 19.67 9.10
C ASP A 84 -1.18 18.85 8.03
N THR A 85 -0.49 18.39 6.99
CA THR A 85 -1.04 17.51 5.94
C THR A 85 -1.13 16.04 6.35
N GLY A 86 -1.14 15.75 7.66
CA GLY A 86 -1.26 14.38 8.17
C GLY A 86 -2.59 13.73 7.76
N ILE A 87 -2.53 12.43 7.46
CA ILE A 87 -3.69 11.63 7.07
C ILE A 87 -3.90 10.55 8.12
N LEU A 88 -5.11 10.46 8.66
CA LEU A 88 -5.53 9.37 9.54
C LEU A 88 -6.63 8.55 8.88
N ASN A 89 -6.34 7.28 8.66
CA ASN A 89 -7.33 6.28 8.27
C ASN A 89 -7.68 5.44 9.50
N VAL A 90 -8.95 5.35 9.84
CA VAL A 90 -9.43 4.59 10.99
C VAL A 90 -10.23 3.40 10.50
N PHE A 91 -9.68 2.20 10.69
CA PHE A 91 -10.33 0.93 10.38
C PHE A 91 -10.86 0.23 11.64
N GLY A 92 -10.32 0.61 12.81
CA GLY A 92 -10.67 0.07 14.11
C GLY A 92 -9.80 0.71 15.19
N GLY A 93 -9.67 0.00 16.32
CA GLY A 93 -8.83 0.41 17.43
C GLY A 93 -9.54 1.33 18.43
N THR A 94 -8.80 1.77 19.45
CA THR A 94 -9.32 2.56 20.57
C THR A 94 -8.38 3.70 20.96
N CYS A 95 -8.96 4.85 21.32
CA CYS A 95 -8.25 5.99 21.88
C CYS A 95 -9.01 6.44 23.13
N ASP A 96 -8.38 6.37 24.30
CA ASP A 96 -9.04 6.55 25.59
C ASP A 96 -9.48 8.01 25.84
N TRP A 97 -8.76 8.99 25.27
CA TRP A 97 -9.04 10.40 25.52
C TRP A 97 -9.63 11.15 24.33
N LEU A 98 -8.82 11.44 23.31
CA LEU A 98 -9.23 12.34 22.23
C LEU A 98 -8.46 12.07 20.94
N VAL A 99 -9.18 12.02 19.83
CA VAL A 99 -8.61 12.18 18.49
C VAL A 99 -8.79 13.64 18.06
N SER A 100 -7.68 14.36 17.88
CA SER A 100 -7.67 15.79 17.51
C SER A 100 -7.17 15.96 16.09
N ILE A 101 -7.99 16.54 15.20
CA ILE A 101 -7.68 16.72 13.78
C ILE A 101 -7.62 18.21 13.44
N ALA A 102 -6.45 18.66 12.98
CA ALA A 102 -6.22 20.04 12.56
C ALA A 102 -6.90 20.39 11.22
N SER A 103 -7.01 21.69 10.93
CA SER A 103 -7.75 22.23 9.77
C SER A 103 -7.21 21.86 8.39
N ASP A 104 -5.98 21.36 8.34
CA ASP A 104 -5.22 20.98 7.15
C ASP A 104 -4.99 19.47 7.03
N ALA A 105 -5.42 18.71 8.03
CA ALA A 105 -5.31 17.27 8.09
C ALA A 105 -6.52 16.59 7.42
N VAL A 106 -6.40 15.27 7.23
CA VAL A 106 -7.49 14.43 6.73
C VAL A 106 -7.77 13.31 7.71
N ILE A 107 -9.05 13.01 7.93
CA ILE A 107 -9.50 11.84 8.67
C ILE A 107 -10.56 11.08 7.86
N ASN A 108 -10.32 9.77 7.69
CA ASN A 108 -11.24 8.83 7.07
C ASN A 108 -11.61 7.75 8.09
N VAL A 109 -12.89 7.47 8.29
CA VAL A 109 -13.35 6.41 9.19
C VAL A 109 -14.12 5.37 8.40
N TYR A 110 -13.58 4.16 8.31
CA TYR A 110 -14.08 3.08 7.48
C TYR A 110 -14.99 2.14 8.27
N GLY A 111 -16.19 1.88 7.76
CA GLY A 111 -17.21 1.14 8.50
C GLY A 111 -18.62 1.25 7.94
N THR A 112 -19.57 0.76 8.72
CA THR A 112 -21.02 0.96 8.53
C THR A 112 -21.68 1.39 9.83
N ASN A 113 -22.99 1.64 9.79
CA ASN A 113 -23.83 1.92 10.96
C ASN A 113 -23.29 3.07 11.82
N TYR A 114 -22.73 4.09 11.16
CA TYR A 114 -22.17 5.25 11.82
C TYR A 114 -23.19 5.94 12.71
N GLN A 115 -22.76 6.36 13.89
CA GLN A 115 -23.56 7.13 14.84
C GLN A 115 -22.72 8.28 15.38
N VAL A 116 -23.29 9.49 15.39
CA VAL A 116 -22.67 10.66 16.03
C VAL A 116 -23.43 10.92 17.33
N ASP A 117 -22.73 10.85 18.47
CA ASP A 117 -23.30 10.94 19.82
C ASP A 117 -24.49 9.99 20.04
N GLY A 118 -24.43 8.78 19.46
CA GLY A 118 -25.48 7.76 19.53
C GLY A 118 -26.65 7.96 18.56
N GLU A 119 -26.65 9.02 17.76
CA GLU A 119 -27.66 9.24 16.72
C GLU A 119 -27.18 8.68 15.37
N PRO A 120 -27.95 7.79 14.71
CA PRO A 120 -27.54 7.23 13.42
C PRO A 120 -27.31 8.29 12.35
N VAL A 121 -26.18 8.17 11.66
CA VAL A 121 -25.89 8.94 10.45
C VAL A 121 -26.77 8.42 9.31
N GLY A 122 -27.39 9.33 8.57
CA GLY A 122 -28.32 8.98 7.49
C GLY A 122 -27.65 8.22 6.35
N GLU A 123 -28.41 7.33 5.69
CA GLU A 123 -27.94 6.60 4.51
C GLU A 123 -27.45 7.56 3.41
N GLY A 124 -26.28 7.26 2.84
CA GLY A 124 -25.68 8.04 1.75
C GLY A 124 -24.95 9.32 2.19
N VAL A 125 -24.88 9.62 3.49
CA VAL A 125 -24.00 10.67 4.01
C VAL A 125 -22.56 10.17 3.96
N THR A 126 -21.68 10.94 3.30
CA THR A 126 -20.28 10.57 3.09
C THR A 126 -19.30 11.38 3.95
N GLU A 127 -19.79 12.36 4.70
CA GLU A 127 -18.96 13.15 5.61
C GLU A 127 -19.81 13.79 6.72
N VAL A 128 -19.22 14.01 7.90
CA VAL A 128 -19.87 14.63 9.06
C VAL A 128 -18.97 15.67 9.72
N TYR A 129 -19.57 16.75 10.21
CA TYR A 129 -18.84 17.77 10.97
C TYR A 129 -18.81 17.39 12.45
N MET A 130 -17.61 17.32 13.04
CA MET A 130 -17.40 16.83 14.42
C MET A 130 -16.51 17.80 15.23
N PRO A 131 -17.05 18.95 15.69
CA PRO A 131 -16.26 19.90 16.46
C PRO A 131 -15.83 19.36 17.84
N LEU A 132 -16.59 18.42 18.42
CA LEU A 132 -16.22 17.62 19.60
C LEU A 132 -17.35 16.62 19.86
N ASN A 133 -17.26 15.42 19.28
CA ASN A 133 -18.36 14.43 19.31
C ASN A 133 -17.80 13.01 19.40
N GLU A 134 -18.62 12.07 19.86
CA GLU A 134 -18.33 10.65 19.70
C GLU A 134 -18.80 10.17 18.32
N LEU A 135 -17.92 9.51 17.57
CA LEU A 135 -18.31 8.73 16.39
C LEU A 135 -18.21 7.25 16.75
N ALA A 136 -19.31 6.53 16.62
CA ALA A 136 -19.35 5.08 16.68
C ALA A 136 -19.59 4.49 15.30
N TRP A 137 -19.05 3.31 15.02
CA TRP A 137 -19.23 2.58 13.75
C TRP A 137 -19.02 1.08 13.95
N VAL A 138 -19.32 0.32 12.89
CA VAL A 138 -19.12 -1.13 12.82
C VAL A 138 -18.18 -1.47 11.67
N ASP A 139 -17.16 -2.29 11.91
CA ASP A 139 -16.25 -2.75 10.84
C ASP A 139 -16.87 -3.84 9.93
N GLY A 140 -16.08 -4.35 8.99
CA GLY A 140 -16.53 -5.40 8.06
C GLY A 140 -16.80 -6.75 8.72
N ASP A 141 -16.18 -7.01 9.88
CA ASP A 141 -16.33 -8.25 10.66
C ASP A 141 -17.50 -8.16 11.66
N GLY A 142 -18.10 -6.98 11.82
CA GLY A 142 -19.21 -6.74 12.72
C GLY A 142 -18.80 -6.32 14.12
N ASN A 143 -17.55 -5.88 14.34
CA ASN A 143 -17.09 -5.34 15.61
C ASN A 143 -17.47 -3.86 15.75
N ASP A 144 -17.93 -3.48 16.93
CA ASP A 144 -18.28 -2.11 17.27
C ASP A 144 -17.03 -1.32 17.73
N TYR A 145 -16.89 -0.09 17.25
CA TYR A 145 -15.86 0.86 17.71
C TYR A 145 -16.48 2.22 18.01
N SER A 146 -15.83 2.99 18.87
CA SER A 146 -16.08 4.43 18.98
C SER A 146 -14.83 5.22 19.30
N LEU A 147 -14.80 6.47 18.85
CA LEU A 147 -13.75 7.44 19.13
C LEU A 147 -14.37 8.78 19.49
N PHE A 148 -13.79 9.45 20.48
CA PHE A 148 -14.11 10.84 20.78
C PHE A 148 -13.24 11.75 19.91
N ILE A 149 -13.85 12.46 18.98
CA ILE A 149 -13.17 13.22 17.91
C ILE A 149 -13.45 14.71 18.07
N CYS A 150 -12.38 15.52 18.02
CA CYS A 150 -12.40 16.96 17.84
C CYS A 150 -11.74 17.27 16.49
N SER A 151 -12.52 17.71 15.51
CA SER A 151 -12.05 17.93 14.15
C SER A 151 -12.42 19.33 13.65
N ASP A 152 -11.41 20.05 13.15
CA ASP A 152 -11.59 21.31 12.43
C ASP A 152 -12.01 21.09 10.96
N VAL A 153 -11.94 19.85 10.47
CA VAL A 153 -12.35 19.42 9.12
C VAL A 153 -13.55 18.48 9.15
N MET A 154 -14.16 18.24 8.00
CA MET A 154 -15.21 17.22 7.85
C MET A 154 -14.59 15.82 7.97
N VAL A 155 -15.13 14.99 8.85
CA VAL A 155 -14.75 13.58 8.97
C VAL A 155 -15.34 12.80 7.80
N GLN A 156 -14.50 12.17 7.00
CA GLN A 156 -14.93 11.43 5.82
C GLN A 156 -15.40 10.03 6.21
N LEU A 157 -16.56 9.63 5.69
CA LEU A 157 -17.22 8.34 5.92
C LEU A 157 -17.32 7.58 4.58
N PRO A 158 -16.20 7.04 4.06
CA PRO A 158 -16.18 6.33 2.79
C PRO A 158 -17.03 5.04 2.79
N GLY A 159 -17.51 4.60 3.95
CA GLY A 159 -18.18 3.32 4.14
C GLY A 159 -17.18 2.20 4.41
N LEU A 160 -17.63 0.95 4.29
CA LEU A 160 -16.70 -0.17 4.26
C LEU A 160 -15.81 0.01 3.04
N VAL A 161 -14.52 -0.22 3.24
CA VAL A 161 -13.70 -0.70 2.15
C VAL A 161 -14.40 -1.94 1.62
N SER A 162 -14.88 -1.91 0.37
CA SER A 162 -15.44 -3.11 -0.24
C SER A 162 -14.38 -4.20 -0.14
N ASP A 163 -14.69 -5.26 0.62
CA ASP A 163 -13.83 -6.42 0.86
C ASP A 163 -13.08 -6.79 -0.43
N GLY A 164 -11.80 -6.40 -0.50
CA GLY A 164 -11.06 -6.33 -1.75
C GLY A 164 -9.93 -5.31 -1.88
N MET A 165 -9.74 -4.37 -0.94
CA MET A 165 -8.57 -3.45 -0.96
C MET A 165 -8.13 -3.01 0.44
N ASN A 166 -7.45 -3.86 1.22
CA ASN A 166 -6.62 -3.39 2.34
C ASN A 166 -5.38 -4.27 2.62
N GLN A 167 -4.80 -4.84 1.56
CA GLN A 167 -3.51 -4.44 1.02
C GLN A 167 -3.59 -4.73 -0.49
N GLU A 168 -3.22 -3.79 -1.37
CA GLU A 168 -2.74 -4.27 -2.67
C GLU A 168 -1.56 -5.18 -2.32
N PRO A 169 -1.58 -6.49 -2.67
CA PRO A 169 -0.55 -7.41 -2.18
C PRO A 169 0.80 -6.78 -2.50
N GLU A 170 1.67 -6.59 -1.51
CA GLU A 170 2.96 -5.93 -1.70
C GLU A 170 3.60 -6.45 -2.99
N VAL A 171 3.56 -5.62 -4.04
CA VAL A 171 3.99 -6.04 -5.37
C VAL A 171 5.45 -5.69 -5.48
N ILE A 172 6.30 -6.71 -5.46
CA ILE A 172 7.71 -6.55 -5.70
C ILE A 172 7.88 -6.19 -7.18
N ASN A 173 8.36 -4.97 -7.43
CA ASN A 173 8.76 -4.56 -8.76
C ASN A 173 10.13 -5.15 -9.07
N VAL A 174 10.19 -5.96 -10.11
CA VAL A 174 11.42 -6.60 -10.59
C VAL A 174 11.75 -6.10 -11.99
N GLU A 175 13.04 -5.86 -12.24
CA GLU A 175 13.53 -5.58 -13.58
C GLU A 175 13.38 -6.84 -14.44
N VAL A 176 12.82 -6.66 -15.63
CA VAL A 176 12.63 -7.74 -16.60
C VAL A 176 13.35 -7.36 -17.87
N ASP A 177 14.06 -8.32 -18.45
CA ASP A 177 14.74 -8.17 -19.74
C ASP A 177 14.31 -9.29 -20.69
N ILE A 178 13.60 -8.93 -21.77
CA ILE A 178 13.15 -9.83 -22.82
C ILE A 178 14.23 -9.92 -23.89
N LYS A 179 14.93 -11.05 -23.97
CA LYS A 179 16.13 -11.24 -24.79
C LYS A 179 17.32 -10.41 -24.28
N PRO A 180 17.89 -10.79 -23.13
CA PRO A 180 19.06 -10.10 -22.56
C PRO A 180 20.29 -10.02 -23.49
N ASP A 181 20.36 -10.85 -24.54
CA ASP A 181 21.41 -10.78 -25.56
C ASP A 181 21.14 -9.75 -26.68
N SER A 182 20.08 -8.94 -26.59
CA SER A 182 19.59 -8.07 -27.67
C SER A 182 19.07 -6.74 -27.11
N SER A 183 19.42 -5.61 -27.74
CA SER A 183 18.90 -4.29 -27.33
C SER A 183 17.50 -3.96 -27.87
N ASP A 184 17.08 -4.62 -28.95
CA ASP A 184 15.88 -4.25 -29.71
C ASP A 184 14.66 -5.12 -29.37
N ASN A 185 14.88 -6.18 -28.58
CA ASN A 185 13.87 -7.13 -28.11
C ASN A 185 12.92 -7.57 -29.23
N ALA A 186 13.50 -7.84 -30.41
CA ALA A 186 12.75 -8.04 -31.65
C ALA A 186 12.10 -9.42 -31.67
N VAL A 187 10.79 -9.52 -31.47
CA VAL A 187 10.06 -10.80 -31.37
C VAL A 187 9.24 -11.04 -32.64
N ASN A 188 9.47 -12.20 -33.29
CA ASN A 188 8.62 -12.67 -34.38
C ASN A 188 7.52 -13.58 -33.81
N LEU A 189 6.34 -12.99 -33.56
CA LEU A 189 5.17 -13.69 -33.01
C LEU A 189 4.62 -14.80 -33.92
N ARG A 190 5.07 -14.93 -35.18
CA ARG A 190 4.71 -16.04 -36.08
C ARG A 190 5.64 -17.25 -35.96
N SER A 191 6.75 -17.13 -35.23
CA SER A 191 7.71 -18.21 -35.10
C SER A 191 7.20 -19.30 -34.15
N LYS A 192 7.69 -20.53 -34.32
CA LYS A 192 7.46 -21.66 -33.39
C LYS A 192 8.61 -21.79 -32.38
N GLY A 193 9.29 -20.67 -32.14
CA GLY A 193 10.51 -20.61 -31.34
C GLY A 193 10.21 -20.43 -29.86
N VAL A 194 11.22 -19.94 -29.16
CA VAL A 194 11.08 -19.49 -27.77
C VAL A 194 11.65 -18.09 -27.63
N VAL A 195 11.14 -17.34 -26.66
CA VAL A 195 11.64 -16.02 -26.27
C VAL A 195 12.25 -16.14 -24.87
N PRO A 196 13.57 -15.95 -24.70
CA PRO A 196 14.17 -15.87 -23.36
C PRO A 196 13.74 -14.59 -22.66
N VAL A 197 13.45 -14.68 -21.37
CA VAL A 197 13.10 -13.55 -20.49
C VAL A 197 13.81 -13.74 -19.16
N ALA A 198 14.56 -12.74 -18.73
CA ALA A 198 15.23 -12.71 -17.44
C ALA A 198 14.44 -11.83 -16.45
N PHE A 199 14.26 -12.33 -15.24
CA PHE A 199 13.89 -11.53 -14.07
C PHE A 199 15.17 -11.29 -13.29
N VAL A 200 15.58 -10.03 -13.19
CA VAL A 200 16.90 -9.63 -12.71
C VAL A 200 16.87 -9.41 -11.20
N SER A 201 17.79 -10.06 -10.49
CA SER A 201 18.00 -9.87 -9.06
C SER A 201 18.63 -8.51 -8.79
N ASN A 202 18.46 -8.01 -7.56
CA ASN A 202 19.12 -6.78 -7.12
C ASN A 202 19.52 -6.89 -5.63
N GLU A 203 20.05 -5.82 -5.06
CA GLU A 203 20.53 -5.81 -3.67
C GLU A 203 19.45 -6.14 -2.63
N THR A 204 18.18 -5.92 -2.96
CA THR A 204 17.03 -6.12 -2.04
C THR A 204 16.11 -7.26 -2.45
N PHE A 205 16.25 -7.84 -3.66
CA PHE A 205 15.40 -8.90 -4.16
C PHE A 205 16.16 -10.00 -4.91
N ASP A 206 15.91 -11.25 -4.52
CA ASP A 206 16.43 -12.46 -5.16
C ASP A 206 15.36 -13.04 -6.12
N ALA A 207 15.56 -12.86 -7.42
CA ALA A 207 14.63 -13.30 -8.46
C ALA A 207 14.47 -14.83 -8.54
N THR A 208 15.40 -15.61 -7.97
CA THR A 208 15.28 -17.08 -7.92
C THR A 208 14.16 -17.55 -6.98
N ARG A 209 13.62 -16.65 -6.15
CA ARG A 209 12.47 -16.90 -5.28
C ARG A 209 11.13 -16.88 -6.02
N ILE A 210 11.09 -16.40 -7.26
CA ILE A 210 9.88 -16.39 -8.09
C ILE A 210 9.48 -17.84 -8.41
N ASP A 211 8.22 -18.19 -8.13
CA ASP A 211 7.64 -19.43 -8.65
C ASP A 211 7.37 -19.25 -10.15
N PHE A 212 8.25 -19.82 -10.97
CA PHE A 212 8.15 -19.71 -12.42
C PHE A 212 6.82 -20.25 -12.96
N GLU A 213 6.15 -21.19 -12.29
CA GLU A 213 4.87 -21.75 -12.76
C GLU A 213 3.73 -20.73 -12.71
N THR A 214 3.88 -19.69 -11.88
CA THR A 214 2.90 -18.60 -11.72
C THR A 214 3.11 -17.44 -12.70
N VAL A 215 4.20 -17.44 -13.48
CA VAL A 215 4.53 -16.37 -14.41
C VAL A 215 3.44 -16.22 -15.47
N THR A 216 2.87 -15.03 -15.55
CA THR A 216 1.87 -14.65 -16.55
C THR A 216 2.37 -13.51 -17.43
N VAL A 217 1.83 -13.42 -18.65
CA VAL A 217 2.01 -12.25 -19.53
C VAL A 217 0.65 -11.69 -19.89
N ASN A 218 0.40 -10.43 -19.53
CA ASN A 218 -0.93 -9.81 -19.65
C ASN A 218 -2.05 -10.70 -19.06
N GLY A 219 -1.77 -11.40 -17.94
CA GLY A 219 -2.69 -12.33 -17.28
C GLY A 219 -2.83 -13.71 -17.93
N ASN A 220 -2.13 -14.00 -19.03
CA ASN A 220 -2.14 -15.33 -19.65
C ASN A 220 -1.17 -16.26 -18.92
N VAL A 221 -1.57 -17.52 -18.69
CA VAL A 221 -0.77 -18.53 -17.98
C VAL A 221 -0.16 -19.57 -18.91
N GLY A 222 0.81 -20.34 -18.43
CA GLY A 222 1.33 -21.51 -19.16
C GLY A 222 2.22 -21.16 -20.36
N LEU A 223 2.82 -19.97 -20.38
CA LEU A 223 3.69 -19.53 -21.47
C LEU A 223 5.06 -20.22 -21.46
N ILE A 224 5.51 -20.74 -20.32
CA ILE A 224 6.84 -21.36 -20.22
C ILE A 224 6.91 -22.62 -21.09
N LYS A 225 7.85 -22.62 -22.04
CA LYS A 225 8.05 -23.74 -22.95
C LYS A 225 8.57 -24.95 -22.18
N CYS A 226 7.97 -26.12 -22.44
CA CYS A 226 8.48 -27.39 -21.96
C CYS A 226 9.30 -28.13 -23.04
N ARG A 227 10.33 -28.88 -22.62
CA ARG A 227 11.20 -29.66 -23.49
C ARG A 227 11.26 -31.13 -23.10
N GLY A 228 11.32 -31.98 -24.14
CA GLY A 228 11.54 -33.42 -24.02
C GLY A 228 10.30 -34.20 -23.59
N LYS A 229 10.40 -35.54 -23.60
CA LYS A 229 9.26 -36.44 -23.30
C LYS A 229 8.68 -36.27 -21.89
N LYS A 230 9.47 -35.76 -20.96
CA LYS A 230 9.08 -35.51 -19.56
C LYS A 230 8.51 -34.11 -19.34
N GLN A 231 8.30 -33.32 -20.40
CA GLN A 231 7.75 -31.95 -20.34
C GLN A 231 8.45 -31.08 -19.28
N ARG A 232 9.79 -31.03 -19.33
CA ARG A 232 10.55 -30.23 -18.36
C ARG A 232 10.47 -28.74 -18.74
N PRO A 233 10.10 -27.84 -17.82
CA PRO A 233 10.06 -26.41 -18.11
C PRO A 233 11.46 -25.90 -18.48
N MET A 234 11.52 -24.99 -19.44
CA MET A 234 12.76 -24.37 -19.92
C MET A 234 13.09 -23.14 -19.06
N VAL A 235 13.56 -23.42 -17.85
CA VAL A 235 13.96 -22.44 -16.83
C VAL A 235 15.41 -22.69 -16.43
N SER A 236 16.15 -21.65 -16.09
CA SER A 236 17.51 -21.71 -15.55
C SER A 236 17.80 -20.53 -14.65
N GLU A 237 18.66 -20.74 -13.67
CA GLU A 237 19.19 -19.69 -12.78
C GLU A 237 20.60 -19.34 -13.25
N THR A 238 20.82 -18.08 -13.65
CA THR A 238 22.13 -17.61 -14.15
C THR A 238 22.22 -16.10 -13.98
N ASP A 239 23.41 -15.59 -13.71
CA ASP A 239 23.72 -14.16 -13.80
C ASP A 239 23.69 -13.75 -15.29
N VAL A 240 22.67 -12.96 -15.69
CA VAL A 240 22.49 -12.53 -17.08
C VAL A 240 23.16 -11.19 -17.39
N ASN A 241 23.32 -10.31 -16.39
CA ASN A 241 23.82 -8.95 -16.56
C ASN A 241 25.30 -8.79 -16.14
N GLY A 242 25.88 -9.79 -15.47
CA GLY A 242 27.26 -9.84 -15.01
C GLY A 242 27.51 -9.11 -13.68
N ASP A 243 26.48 -8.86 -12.86
CA ASP A 243 26.60 -8.14 -11.59
C ASP A 243 26.98 -9.06 -10.40
N GLY A 244 26.99 -10.37 -10.61
CA GLY A 244 27.32 -11.36 -9.59
C GLY A 244 26.13 -11.83 -8.74
N LEU A 245 24.92 -11.35 -9.02
CA LEU A 245 23.65 -11.88 -8.50
C LEU A 245 23.06 -12.89 -9.50
N VAL A 246 22.34 -13.88 -8.99
CA VAL A 246 21.75 -14.94 -9.84
C VAL A 246 20.35 -14.53 -10.24
N ASP A 247 20.06 -14.55 -11.54
CA ASP A 247 18.76 -14.17 -12.10
C ASP A 247 17.91 -15.40 -12.45
N LEU A 248 16.60 -15.19 -12.56
CA LEU A 248 15.68 -16.21 -13.08
C LEU A 248 15.50 -16.02 -14.59
N LEU A 249 15.99 -16.97 -15.38
CA LEU A 249 15.84 -16.98 -16.84
C LEU A 249 14.80 -18.03 -17.28
N VAL A 250 13.69 -17.58 -17.85
CA VAL A 250 12.62 -18.42 -18.41
C VAL A 250 12.61 -18.35 -19.94
N LYS A 251 12.08 -19.39 -20.60
CA LYS A 251 11.89 -19.40 -22.06
C LYS A 251 10.41 -19.59 -22.40
N LEU A 252 9.81 -18.54 -22.94
CA LEU A 252 8.40 -18.52 -23.31
C LEU A 252 8.17 -19.13 -24.70
N ASP A 253 7.06 -19.84 -24.89
CA ASP A 253 6.57 -20.25 -26.20
C ASP A 253 6.09 -19.03 -26.98
N THR A 254 6.69 -18.79 -28.15
CA THR A 254 6.36 -17.61 -28.95
C THR A 254 4.91 -17.60 -29.44
N GLN A 255 4.26 -18.76 -29.61
CA GLN A 255 2.87 -18.84 -30.04
C GLN A 255 1.93 -18.48 -28.88
N MET A 256 2.21 -18.96 -27.67
CA MET A 256 1.45 -18.58 -26.47
C MET A 256 1.60 -17.08 -26.17
N LEU A 257 2.80 -16.53 -26.40
CA LEU A 257 3.06 -15.10 -26.28
C LEU A 257 2.26 -14.29 -27.31
N ALA A 258 2.09 -14.81 -28.54
CA ALA A 258 1.24 -14.17 -29.55
C ALA A 258 -0.24 -14.19 -29.15
N ASP A 259 -0.70 -15.30 -28.56
CA ASP A 259 -2.08 -15.45 -28.08
C ASP A 259 -2.36 -14.52 -26.88
N ALA A 260 -1.33 -14.15 -26.10
CA ALA A 260 -1.41 -13.18 -25.01
C ALA A 260 -1.58 -11.71 -25.46
N GLY A 261 -1.60 -11.45 -26.78
CA GLY A 261 -1.95 -10.13 -27.33
C GLY A 261 -0.89 -9.05 -27.13
N VAL A 262 0.40 -9.41 -27.01
CA VAL A 262 1.48 -8.44 -26.80
C VAL A 262 1.75 -7.59 -28.05
N GLU A 263 1.89 -6.27 -27.88
CA GLU A 263 2.04 -5.34 -29.01
C GLU A 263 3.39 -4.58 -29.00
N SER A 264 3.75 -3.97 -27.87
CA SER A 264 4.97 -3.17 -27.72
C SER A 264 5.59 -3.23 -26.32
N VAL A 265 4.79 -3.57 -25.31
CA VAL A 265 5.23 -3.81 -23.94
C VAL A 265 4.61 -5.14 -23.50
N CYS A 266 5.42 -5.96 -22.84
CA CYS A 266 4.96 -7.16 -22.16
C CYS A 266 4.95 -6.88 -20.66
N GLU A 267 3.80 -7.03 -20.03
CA GLU A 267 3.69 -6.98 -18.57
C GLU A 267 3.72 -8.38 -18.00
N PHE A 268 4.60 -8.60 -17.04
CA PHE A 268 4.76 -9.85 -16.33
C PHE A 268 4.19 -9.73 -14.93
N THR A 269 3.48 -10.76 -14.50
CA THR A 269 3.15 -10.96 -13.09
C THR A 269 3.53 -12.36 -12.66
N ALA A 270 3.87 -12.54 -11.39
CA ALA A 270 4.17 -13.83 -10.80
C ALA A 270 3.95 -13.76 -9.28
N THR A 271 4.18 -14.89 -8.62
CA THR A 271 4.21 -15.00 -7.16
C THR A 271 5.52 -15.68 -6.76
N THR A 272 6.12 -15.24 -5.66
CA THR A 272 7.25 -15.94 -5.05
C THR A 272 6.78 -17.20 -4.31
N TYR A 273 7.69 -18.12 -3.99
CA TYR A 273 7.34 -19.33 -3.24
C TYR A 273 6.78 -19.06 -1.84
N ASP A 274 7.02 -17.88 -1.28
CA ASP A 274 6.45 -17.38 -0.02
C ASP A 274 5.17 -16.55 -0.19
N GLY A 275 4.64 -16.44 -1.41
CA GLY A 275 3.31 -15.88 -1.66
C GLY A 275 3.29 -14.38 -1.98
N MET A 276 4.43 -13.71 -2.15
CA MET A 276 4.49 -12.29 -2.49
C MET A 276 4.23 -12.08 -3.98
N ALA A 277 3.47 -11.04 -4.33
CA ALA A 277 3.20 -10.70 -5.71
C ALA A 277 4.43 -10.04 -6.35
N VAL A 278 4.70 -10.37 -7.61
CA VAL A 278 5.82 -9.81 -8.38
C VAL A 278 5.28 -9.23 -9.67
N ARG A 279 5.74 -8.03 -10.05
CA ARG A 279 5.44 -7.40 -11.33
C ARG A 279 6.72 -6.90 -11.98
N GLY A 280 6.78 -7.04 -13.29
CA GLY A 280 7.82 -6.43 -14.11
C GLY A 280 7.30 -6.17 -15.51
N SER A 281 8.03 -5.38 -16.29
CA SER A 281 7.68 -5.15 -17.68
C SER A 281 8.92 -4.85 -18.51
N ASP A 282 8.80 -5.13 -19.79
CA ASP A 282 9.81 -4.74 -20.77
C ASP A 282 9.19 -4.53 -22.15
N SER A 283 9.85 -3.73 -22.97
CA SER A 283 9.44 -3.39 -24.32
C SER A 283 9.92 -4.41 -25.34
N ILE A 284 9.11 -4.65 -26.37
CA ILE A 284 9.46 -5.52 -27.50
C ILE A 284 9.21 -4.83 -28.83
N THR A 285 10.01 -5.18 -29.83
CA THR A 285 9.73 -4.84 -31.23
C THR A 285 9.09 -6.04 -31.92
N VAL A 286 7.77 -5.99 -32.16
CA VAL A 286 7.09 -7.07 -32.91
C VAL A 286 7.44 -6.99 -34.40
N VAL A 287 8.17 -7.99 -34.90
CA VAL A 287 8.55 -8.09 -36.31
C VAL A 287 7.69 -9.12 -37.06
N GLY A 288 7.38 -8.83 -38.32
CA GLY A 288 6.52 -9.69 -39.15
C GLY A 288 5.02 -9.41 -39.04
N ARG A 289 4.62 -8.16 -38.76
CA ARG A 289 3.22 -7.69 -38.84
C ARG A 289 2.68 -7.81 -40.28
N LYS A 290 1.35 -7.83 -40.44
CA LYS A 290 0.72 -7.71 -41.77
C LYS A 290 0.83 -6.28 -42.27
#